data_AF-A0A7J4FJP3-F1
#
_entry.id   AF-A0A7J4FJP3-F1
#
_cell.length_a   1.000
_cell.length_b   1.000
_cell.length_c   1.000
_cell.angle_alpha   90.00
_cell.angle_beta   90.00
_cell.angle_gamma   90.00
#
_symmetry.space_group_name_H-M   'P 1'
#
loop_
_entity.id
_entity.type
_entity.pdbx_description
1 polymer ?
#
loop_
_entity_poly.entity_id
_entity_poly.type
_entity_poly.pdbx_seq_one_letter_code
_entity_poly.pdbx_strand_id
1 'polypeptide(L)'
;MRSYLDNVEFERIKQRFDAFWNHEVLDRPLIRIIAPKTKRMKIDLPKRERIEERWTDAEYVVKKADLELENTFFLGDAIPFYMPNLGPDSFTAFLGAELAFRSEMTSWAEPFLKGLSDYEPVLREDNKWWRIMNELLAAFCEAAEGRFLIGIPDIHYGG
;
A
#
# COMPACT_ATOMS: atom_id res chain seq x y z
N MET A 1 -13.57 15.12 -3.48
CA MET A 1 -13.12 14.05 -4.39
C MET A 1 -14.15 12.92 -4.39
N ARG A 2 -14.21 12.08 -5.43
CA ARG A 2 -15.22 11.01 -5.55
C ARG A 2 -14.94 9.86 -4.58
N SER A 3 -15.98 9.26 -4.01
CA SER A 3 -15.88 7.99 -3.28
C SER A 3 -15.87 6.80 -4.25
N TYR A 4 -14.90 5.91 -4.07
CA TYR A 4 -14.83 4.65 -4.82
C TYR A 4 -15.68 3.56 -4.16
N LEU A 5 -15.91 3.65 -2.85
CA LEU A 5 -16.71 2.71 -2.07
C LEU A 5 -18.19 2.72 -2.48
N ASP A 6 -18.70 3.86 -2.96
CA ASP A 6 -20.12 4.00 -3.36
C ASP A 6 -20.51 3.08 -4.53
N ASN A 7 -19.53 2.55 -5.28
CA ASN A 7 -19.77 1.70 -6.44
C ASN A 7 -19.62 0.20 -6.12
N VAL A 8 -19.43 -0.16 -4.83
CA VAL A 8 -19.33 -1.56 -4.39
C VAL A 8 -20.30 -1.85 -3.25
N GLU A 9 -20.75 -3.10 -3.16
CA GLU A 9 -21.63 -3.56 -2.07
C GLU A 9 -20.84 -3.84 -0.79
N PHE A 10 -20.18 -2.82 -0.23
CA PHE A 10 -19.17 -2.96 0.83
C PHE A 10 -19.62 -3.85 2.00
N GLU A 11 -20.79 -3.60 2.57
CA GLU A 11 -21.31 -4.40 3.70
C GLU A 11 -21.56 -5.88 3.32
N ARG A 12 -22.05 -6.13 2.10
CA ARG A 12 -22.26 -7.50 1.62
C ARG A 12 -20.94 -8.22 1.37
N ILE A 13 -19.96 -7.52 0.82
CA ILE A 13 -18.61 -8.05 0.60
C ILE A 13 -17.98 -8.41 1.94
N LYS A 14 -18.05 -7.51 2.94
CA LYS A 14 -17.55 -7.76 4.30
C LYS A 14 -18.14 -9.04 4.91
N GLN A 15 -19.46 -9.22 4.82
CA GLN A 15 -20.12 -10.46 5.27
C GLN A 15 -19.58 -11.71 4.58
N ARG A 16 -19.28 -11.65 3.28
CA ARG A 16 -18.68 -12.78 2.55
C ARG A 16 -17.24 -13.04 2.99
N PHE A 17 -16.46 -12.01 3.30
CA PHE A 17 -15.13 -12.16 3.90
C PHE A 17 -15.20 -12.81 5.28
N ASP A 18 -16.13 -12.37 6.14
CA ASP A 18 -16.33 -12.98 7.47
C ASP A 18 -16.72 -14.47 7.34
N ALA A 19 -17.65 -14.80 6.43
CA ALA A 19 -18.02 -16.19 6.15
C ALA A 19 -16.83 -17.02 5.66
N PHE A 20 -16.03 -16.49 4.72
CA PHE A 20 -14.84 -17.17 4.20
C PHE A 20 -13.85 -17.52 5.33
N TRP A 21 -13.58 -16.58 6.24
CA TRP A 21 -12.69 -16.81 7.38
C TRP A 21 -13.26 -17.83 8.38
N ASN A 22 -14.59 -17.94 8.49
CA ASN A 22 -15.26 -18.98 9.27
C ASN A 22 -15.40 -20.32 8.52
N HIS A 23 -14.77 -20.46 7.35
CA HIS A 23 -14.86 -21.62 6.47
C HIS A 23 -16.29 -21.90 5.97
N GLU A 24 -17.10 -20.84 5.86
CA GLU A 24 -18.48 -20.86 5.38
C GLU A 24 -18.59 -20.22 3.98
N VAL A 25 -19.69 -20.51 3.30
CA VAL A 25 -20.07 -19.85 2.03
C VAL A 25 -21.46 -19.27 2.21
N LEU A 26 -21.59 -17.95 2.01
CA LEU A 26 -22.86 -17.26 2.21
C LEU A 26 -23.85 -17.52 1.05
N ASP A 27 -23.48 -17.07 -0.15
CA ASP A 27 -24.28 -17.22 -1.37
C ASP A 27 -23.45 -17.72 -2.56
N ARG A 28 -22.17 -17.34 -2.61
CA ARG A 28 -21.17 -17.80 -3.58
C ARG A 28 -19.76 -17.66 -2.98
N PRO A 29 -18.73 -18.30 -3.57
CA PRO A 29 -17.34 -18.05 -3.20
C PRO A 29 -16.94 -16.57 -3.38
N LEU A 30 -15.90 -16.14 -2.66
CA LEU A 30 -15.25 -14.85 -2.89
C LEU A 30 -14.64 -14.82 -4.29
N ILE A 31 -14.97 -13.79 -5.06
CA ILE A 31 -14.46 -13.57 -6.41
C ILE A 31 -13.91 -12.16 -6.47
N ARG A 32 -12.59 -11.99 -6.54
CA ARG A 32 -11.94 -10.69 -6.68
C ARG A 32 -11.49 -10.47 -8.12
N ILE A 33 -12.12 -9.52 -8.82
CA ILE A 33 -11.75 -9.16 -10.18
C ILE A 33 -11.47 -7.65 -10.23
N ILE A 34 -10.28 -7.29 -10.72
CA ILE A 34 -9.92 -5.91 -11.06
C ILE A 34 -9.57 -5.81 -12.54
N ALA A 35 -10.00 -4.74 -13.20
CA ALA A 35 -9.74 -4.54 -14.62
C ALA A 35 -9.57 -3.05 -14.93
N PRO A 36 -8.71 -2.67 -15.90
CA PRO A 36 -8.61 -1.28 -16.31
C PRO A 36 -9.89 -0.83 -17.01
N LYS A 37 -10.33 0.41 -16.73
CA LYS A 37 -11.42 1.05 -17.47
C LYS A 37 -11.01 1.29 -18.93
N THR A 38 -11.97 1.12 -19.85
CA THR A 38 -11.75 1.39 -21.29
C THR A 38 -11.48 2.87 -21.53
N LYS A 39 -12.30 3.75 -20.94
CA LYS A 39 -12.05 5.21 -20.93
C LYS A 39 -11.29 5.55 -19.66
N ARG A 40 -9.98 5.78 -19.82
CA ARG A 40 -9.10 6.16 -18.70
C ARG A 40 -9.02 7.67 -18.55
N MET A 41 -9.18 8.16 -17.33
CA MET A 41 -8.76 9.50 -16.95
C MET A 41 -7.24 9.58 -17.11
N LYS A 42 -6.78 10.63 -17.79
CA LYS A 42 -5.36 10.96 -17.91
C LYS A 42 -5.15 12.29 -17.23
N ILE A 43 -4.26 12.30 -16.24
CA ILE A 43 -3.76 13.50 -15.59
C ILE A 43 -2.29 13.60 -15.92
N ASP A 44 -1.78 14.81 -16.16
CA ASP A 44 -0.35 15.03 -16.25
C ASP A 44 0.25 14.94 -14.86
N LEU A 45 0.91 13.81 -14.58
CA LEU A 45 1.59 13.53 -13.33
C LEU A 45 3.07 13.24 -13.68
N PRO A 46 3.93 14.28 -13.76
CA PRO A 46 5.31 14.09 -14.12
C PRO A 46 6.00 13.18 -13.11
N LYS A 47 6.73 12.18 -13.61
CA LYS A 47 7.49 11.28 -12.75
C LYS A 47 8.56 12.08 -12.01
N ARG A 48 8.74 11.78 -10.73
CA ARG A 48 9.91 12.27 -9.98
C ARG A 48 11.19 11.76 -10.62
N GLU A 49 12.23 12.59 -10.67
CA GLU A 49 13.48 12.21 -11.33
C GLU A 49 14.15 11.05 -10.60
N ARG A 50 14.27 11.16 -9.27
CA ARG A 50 14.84 10.12 -8.43
C ARG A 50 13.82 9.01 -8.21
N ILE A 51 14.29 7.77 -8.31
CA ILE A 51 13.45 6.61 -8.06
C ILE A 51 12.90 6.60 -6.63
N GLU A 52 13.73 6.93 -5.63
CA GLU A 52 13.34 7.03 -4.21
C GLU A 52 12.15 7.98 -4.02
N GLU A 53 12.13 9.13 -4.68
CA GLU A 53 11.03 10.09 -4.60
C GLU A 53 9.73 9.52 -5.18
N ARG A 54 9.79 8.57 -6.13
CA ARG A 54 8.58 7.90 -6.66
C ARG A 54 7.93 6.96 -5.65
N TRP A 55 8.64 6.60 -4.58
CA TRP A 55 8.14 5.79 -3.46
C TRP A 55 7.84 6.62 -2.21
N THR A 56 8.58 7.72 -2.02
CA THR A 56 8.63 8.44 -0.74
C THR A 56 7.97 9.82 -0.76
N ASP A 57 7.79 10.43 -1.93
CA ASP A 57 7.06 11.69 -2.06
C ASP A 57 5.56 11.45 -1.91
N ALA A 58 5.02 11.77 -0.73
CA ALA A 58 3.64 11.48 -0.38
C ALA A 58 2.63 12.11 -1.35
N GLU A 59 2.86 13.34 -1.81
CA GLU A 59 1.95 14.01 -2.75
C GLU A 59 1.91 13.27 -4.09
N TYR A 60 3.09 12.89 -4.61
CA TYR A 60 3.21 12.14 -5.85
C TYR A 60 2.56 10.75 -5.74
N VAL A 61 2.85 10.01 -4.67
CA VAL A 61 2.37 8.64 -4.47
C VAL A 61 0.85 8.62 -4.27
N VAL A 62 0.29 9.56 -3.48
CA VAL A 62 -1.16 9.68 -3.29
C VAL A 62 -1.85 10.01 -4.62
N LYS A 63 -1.33 10.96 -5.41
CA LYS A 63 -1.91 11.29 -6.74
C LYS A 63 -1.83 10.12 -7.71
N LYS A 64 -0.73 9.37 -7.70
CA LYS A 64 -0.56 8.16 -8.52
C LYS A 64 -1.59 7.10 -8.13
N ALA A 65 -1.75 6.83 -6.84
CA ALA A 65 -2.73 5.88 -6.31
C ALA A 65 -4.17 6.27 -6.65
N ASP A 66 -4.52 7.57 -6.50
CA ASP A 66 -5.83 8.10 -6.85
C ASP A 66 -6.17 7.88 -8.34
N LEU A 67 -5.19 8.13 -9.21
CA LEU A 67 -5.32 7.89 -10.65
C LEU A 67 -5.46 6.40 -11.00
N GLU A 68 -4.78 5.51 -10.28
CA GLU A 68 -4.91 4.07 -10.43
C GLU A 68 -6.30 3.58 -10.00
N LEU A 69 -6.80 4.04 -8.86
CA LEU A 69 -8.15 3.75 -8.36
C LEU A 69 -9.23 4.27 -9.31
N GLU A 70 -9.11 5.52 -9.77
CA GLU A 70 -10.05 6.13 -10.72
C GLU A 70 -10.10 5.38 -12.05
N ASN A 71 -9.01 4.74 -12.46
CA ASN A 71 -8.92 4.01 -13.73
C ASN A 71 -9.19 2.51 -13.61
N THR A 72 -9.62 2.03 -12.45
CA THR A 72 -9.85 0.60 -12.19
C THR A 72 -11.33 0.29 -11.96
N PHE A 73 -11.82 -0.78 -12.58
CA PHE A 73 -13.06 -1.44 -12.22
C PHE A 73 -12.81 -2.43 -11.09
N PHE A 74 -13.67 -2.38 -10.07
CA PHE A 74 -13.70 -3.30 -8.95
C PHE A 74 -14.97 -4.14 -9.07
N LEU A 75 -14.83 -5.42 -9.38
CA LEU A 75 -15.93 -6.33 -9.68
C LEU A 75 -15.95 -7.52 -8.73
N GLY A 76 -17.12 -8.13 -8.57
CA GLY A 76 -17.33 -9.21 -7.60
C GLY A 76 -17.19 -8.68 -6.18
N ASP A 77 -16.22 -9.21 -5.44
CA ASP A 77 -15.89 -8.86 -4.05
C ASP A 77 -14.58 -8.06 -3.96
N ALA A 78 -14.15 -7.44 -5.08
CA ALA A 78 -13.04 -6.50 -5.06
C ALA A 78 -13.46 -5.19 -4.37
N ILE A 79 -12.72 -4.79 -3.34
CA ILE A 79 -12.89 -3.50 -2.66
C ILE A 79 -11.80 -2.54 -3.16
N PRO A 80 -12.12 -1.27 -3.48
CA PRO A 80 -11.12 -0.24 -3.76
C PRO A 80 -10.25 -0.04 -2.52
N PHE A 81 -8.96 -0.35 -2.66
CA PHE A 81 -7.98 -0.11 -1.60
C PHE A 81 -6.61 0.22 -2.18
N TYR A 82 -5.79 0.88 -1.38
CA TYR A 82 -4.37 1.08 -1.66
C TYR A 82 -3.54 0.71 -0.43
N MET A 83 -2.36 0.14 -0.64
CA MET A 83 -1.43 -0.22 0.43
C MET A 83 -0.16 0.63 0.30
N PRO A 84 0.00 1.69 1.11
CA PRO A 84 1.23 2.46 1.17
C PRO A 84 2.36 1.54 1.64
N ASN A 85 3.46 1.46 0.88
CA ASN A 85 4.57 0.57 1.22
C ASN A 85 5.90 1.12 0.69
N LEU A 86 6.99 0.84 1.41
CA LEU A 86 8.37 1.04 0.98
C LEU A 86 9.04 -0.26 0.49
N GLY A 87 8.23 -1.30 0.30
CA GLY A 87 8.61 -2.63 -0.16
C GLY A 87 8.88 -3.61 0.98
N PRO A 88 9.28 -4.84 0.62
CA PRO A 88 9.38 -5.96 1.54
C PRO A 88 10.28 -5.67 2.75
N ASP A 89 11.43 -5.04 2.54
CA ASP A 89 12.42 -4.87 3.60
C ASP A 89 12.19 -3.63 4.49
N SER A 90 10.99 -3.03 4.44
CA SER A 90 10.70 -1.81 5.19
C SER A 90 10.84 -1.99 6.71
N PHE A 91 10.45 -3.15 7.25
CA PHE A 91 10.60 -3.45 8.68
C PHE A 91 12.09 -3.50 9.09
N THR A 92 12.94 -4.15 8.30
CA THR A 92 14.40 -4.18 8.51
C THR A 92 15.00 -2.78 8.45
N ALA A 93 14.49 -1.94 7.55
CA ALA A 93 14.93 -0.54 7.42
C ALA A 93 14.56 0.32 8.65
N PHE A 94 13.39 0.08 9.25
CA PHE A 94 13.00 0.74 10.51
C PHE A 94 13.95 0.40 11.66
N LEU A 95 14.61 -0.75 11.58
CA LEU A 95 15.56 -1.25 12.57
C LEU A 95 17.03 -0.90 12.26
N GLY A 96 17.32 -0.24 11.14
CA GLY A 96 18.63 0.36 10.85
C GLY A 96 19.23 0.07 9.49
N ALA A 97 18.61 -0.79 8.67
CA ALA A 97 19.05 -0.97 7.29
C ALA A 97 18.75 0.25 6.41
N GLU A 98 19.54 0.44 5.35
CA GLU A 98 19.22 1.41 4.30
C GLU A 98 18.49 0.73 3.14
N LEU A 99 17.41 1.34 2.65
CA LEU A 99 16.69 0.85 1.47
C LEU A 99 17.31 1.39 0.18
N ALA A 100 17.56 0.47 -0.75
CA ALA A 100 17.89 0.76 -2.14
C ALA A 100 16.69 0.42 -3.04
N PHE A 101 16.07 1.43 -3.65
CA PHE A 101 15.00 1.23 -4.63
C PHE A 101 15.58 0.84 -5.99
N ARG A 102 15.41 -0.42 -6.39
CA ARG A 102 15.94 -0.94 -7.68
C ARG A 102 14.99 -0.66 -8.85
N SER A 103 13.69 -0.56 -8.59
CA SER A 103 12.68 -0.14 -9.57
C SER A 103 11.49 0.55 -8.88
N GLU A 104 10.45 0.92 -9.63
CA GLU A 104 9.16 1.34 -9.05
C GLU A 104 8.34 0.15 -8.47
N MET A 105 8.88 -1.08 -8.53
CA MET A 105 8.21 -2.31 -8.08
C MET A 105 8.98 -3.09 -7.01
N THR A 106 10.25 -2.77 -6.74
CA THR A 106 11.04 -3.47 -5.73
C THR A 106 12.08 -2.56 -5.06
N SER A 107 12.22 -2.74 -3.75
CA SER A 107 13.24 -2.15 -2.87
C SER A 107 13.95 -3.28 -2.11
N TRP A 108 15.19 -3.04 -1.74
CA TRP A 108 16.10 -4.02 -1.15
C TRP A 108 16.79 -3.36 0.04
N ALA A 109 16.93 -4.06 1.16
CA ALA A 109 17.78 -3.61 2.25
C ALA A 109 19.26 -3.91 1.97
N GLU A 110 20.12 -2.91 2.17
CA GLU A 110 21.56 -3.12 2.17
C GLU A 110 21.99 -3.79 3.49
N PRO A 111 22.83 -4.86 3.45
CA PRO A 111 23.32 -5.51 4.66
C PRO A 111 24.09 -4.54 5.57
N PHE A 112 23.63 -4.38 6.80
CA PHE A 112 24.21 -3.43 7.77
C PHE A 112 24.84 -4.11 9.00
N LEU A 113 24.65 -5.43 9.15
CA LEU A 113 25.19 -6.23 10.24
C LEU A 113 26.06 -7.35 9.68
N LYS A 114 27.12 -7.71 10.42
CA LYS A 114 27.95 -8.90 10.13
C LYS A 114 27.52 -10.13 10.94
N GLY A 115 26.67 -9.93 11.94
CA GLY A 115 26.17 -10.95 12.85
C GLY A 115 25.21 -10.32 13.87
N LEU A 116 24.38 -11.15 14.50
CA LEU A 116 23.35 -10.69 15.44
C LEU A 116 23.83 -10.58 16.88
N SER A 117 25.00 -11.14 17.21
CA SER A 117 25.48 -11.27 18.61
C SER A 117 25.58 -9.94 19.37
N ASP A 118 25.89 -8.86 18.65
CA ASP A 118 26.05 -7.51 19.22
C ASP A 118 24.95 -6.54 18.76
N TYR A 119 23.88 -7.07 18.14
CA TYR A 119 22.79 -6.25 17.62
C TYR A 119 21.61 -6.23 18.57
N GLU A 120 21.33 -5.06 19.12
CA GLU A 120 20.12 -4.80 19.90
C GLU A 120 19.10 -4.07 19.01
N PRO A 121 18.00 -4.73 18.59
CA PRO A 121 17.01 -4.09 17.73
C PRO A 121 16.23 -3.04 18.54
N VAL A 122 16.41 -1.78 18.17
CA VAL A 122 15.65 -0.65 18.74
C VAL A 122 14.96 0.09 17.62
N LEU A 123 13.63 0.15 17.68
CA LEU A 123 12.88 1.05 16.80
C LEU A 123 13.12 2.48 17.25
N ARG A 124 13.78 3.26 16.40
CA ARG A 124 13.99 4.69 16.64
C ARG A 124 12.97 5.49 15.88
N GLU A 125 12.16 6.29 16.57
CA GLU A 125 11.16 7.13 15.92
C GLU A 125 11.77 8.22 15.01
N ASP A 126 13.05 8.55 15.21
CA ASP A 126 13.80 9.46 14.34
C ASP A 126 14.41 8.76 13.10
N ASN A 127 14.24 7.43 12.95
CA ASN A 127 14.68 6.68 11.78
C ASN A 127 14.03 7.24 10.50
N LYS A 128 14.85 7.48 9.46
CA LYS A 128 14.43 8.03 8.17
C LYS A 128 13.25 7.27 7.58
N TRP A 129 13.34 5.95 7.48
CA TRP A 129 12.34 5.10 6.83
C TRP A 129 11.06 4.99 7.66
N TRP A 130 11.17 4.95 8.98
CA TRP A 130 10.02 4.99 9.89
C TRP A 130 9.23 6.30 9.72
N ARG A 131 9.91 7.44 9.68
CA ARG A 131 9.27 8.75 9.47
C ARG A 131 8.60 8.84 8.10
N ILE A 132 9.29 8.43 7.04
CA ILE A 132 8.72 8.41 5.68
C ILE A 132 7.46 7.53 5.61
N MET A 133 7.49 6.33 6.22
CA MET A 133 6.32 5.46 6.25
C MET A 133 5.13 6.12 6.96
N ASN A 134 5.38 6.78 8.10
CA ASN A 134 4.34 7.50 8.83
C ASN A 134 3.79 8.71 8.05
N GLU A 135 4.66 9.45 7.36
CA GLU A 135 4.26 10.57 6.49
C GLU A 135 3.38 10.08 5.33
N LEU A 136 3.73 8.96 4.70
CA LEU A 136 2.92 8.31 3.67
C LEU A 136 1.57 7.86 4.23
N LEU A 137 1.57 7.15 5.36
CA LEU A 137 0.35 6.67 6.00
C LEU A 137 -0.59 7.83 6.36
N ALA A 138 -0.08 8.90 6.96
CA ALA A 138 -0.88 10.07 7.29
C ALA A 138 -1.52 10.71 6.05
N ALA A 139 -0.75 10.90 4.98
CA ALA A 139 -1.24 11.46 3.72
C ALA A 139 -2.31 10.56 3.07
N PHE A 140 -2.12 9.24 3.13
CA PHE A 140 -3.12 8.30 2.63
C PHE A 140 -4.38 8.28 3.49
N CYS A 141 -4.27 8.29 4.82
CA CYS A 141 -5.42 8.35 5.73
C CYS A 141 -6.31 9.56 5.44
N GLU A 142 -5.71 10.73 5.24
CA GLU A 142 -6.43 11.94 4.84
C GLU A 142 -7.07 11.77 3.45
N ALA A 143 -6.32 11.29 2.46
CA ALA A 143 -6.81 11.15 1.09
C ALA A 143 -7.90 10.07 0.91
N ALA A 144 -7.92 9.05 1.78
CA ALA A 144 -8.81 7.90 1.69
C ALA A 144 -10.09 8.07 2.49
N GLU A 145 -10.17 9.03 3.40
CA GLU A 145 -11.31 9.22 4.29
C GLU A 145 -12.63 9.28 3.50
N GLY A 146 -13.52 8.31 3.75
CA GLY A 146 -14.80 8.18 3.04
C GLY A 146 -14.72 7.81 1.56
N ARG A 147 -13.54 7.42 1.04
CA ARG A 147 -13.32 7.21 -0.40
C ARG A 147 -12.82 5.83 -0.81
N PHE A 148 -11.89 5.25 -0.07
CA PHE A 148 -11.35 3.91 -0.32
C PHE A 148 -10.69 3.36 0.96
N LEU A 149 -10.37 2.06 0.98
CA LEU A 149 -9.67 1.46 2.12
C LEU A 149 -8.15 1.62 2.03
N ILE A 150 -7.48 1.67 3.19
CA ILE A 150 -6.02 1.63 3.27
C ILE A 150 -5.60 0.27 3.81
N GLY A 151 -4.66 -0.37 3.12
CA GLY A 151 -3.99 -1.57 3.59
C GLY A 151 -2.92 -1.24 4.62
N ILE A 152 -2.71 -2.16 5.56
CA ILE A 152 -1.56 -2.12 6.46
C ILE A 152 -0.30 -2.30 5.61
N PRO A 153 0.74 -1.46 5.76
CA PRO A 153 2.01 -1.64 5.05
C PRO A 153 2.58 -3.04 5.28
N ASP A 154 3.46 -3.45 4.38
CA ASP A 154 4.16 -4.72 4.58
C ASP A 154 5.01 -4.65 5.84
N ILE A 155 4.72 -5.55 6.78
CA ILE A 155 5.40 -5.69 8.08
C ILE A 155 6.14 -7.02 8.17
N HIS A 156 6.38 -7.69 7.05
CA HIS A 156 7.14 -8.93 7.08
C HIS A 156 8.57 -8.67 7.55
N TYR A 157 9.14 -9.61 8.30
CA TYR A 157 10.46 -9.46 8.94
C TYR A 157 11.62 -9.97 8.08
N GLY A 158 11.40 -10.23 6.79
CA GLY A 158 12.35 -10.95 5.94
C GLY A 158 12.29 -12.46 6.17
N GLY A 159 12.44 -13.26 5.12
CA GLY A 159 12.45 -14.73 5.19
C GLY A 159 13.81 -15.30 5.58
#